data_AF-A0A178D033-F1
#
_entry.id   AF-A0A178D033-F1
#
_cell.length_a   1.000
_cell.length_b   1.000
_cell.length_c   1.000
_cell.angle_alpha   90.00
_cell.angle_beta   90.00
_cell.angle_gamma   90.00
#
_symmetry.space_group_name_H-M   'P 1'
#
loop_
_entity.id
_entity.type
_entity.pdbx_description
1 polymer ?
#
loop_
_entity_poly.entity_id
_entity_poly.type
_entity_poly.pdbx_seq_one_letter_code
_entity_poly.pdbx_strand_id
1 'polypeptide(L)'
;MATIVALQALYPRFRNMPLQRKPPIFQFTDLHESNFFVDKKYNITGIVDIEWSCVLPREMQHPPFWLSGHELDDLDGEGTRENEQEFERACEEFLQILEEDNEGEKFSIRPLDYAQAMRDSLQRKQHWYLTAVKIPRIAYTLFINKIQPLFALAHSEEEAGIFQDVVARYWRVDTIGFVEQKRRDWSDYLSQLRSMQGPSISIPV
;
A
#
# COMPACT_ATOMS: atom_id res chain seq x y z
N MET A 1 -3.14 6.07 -13.83
CA MET A 1 -3.20 7.56 -13.86
C MET A 1 -4.28 8.10 -12.92
N ALA A 2 -5.55 7.70 -13.06
CA ALA A 2 -6.65 8.17 -12.19
C ALA A 2 -6.32 8.13 -10.69
N THR A 3 -5.91 6.96 -10.20
CA THR A 3 -5.49 6.76 -8.80
C THR A 3 -4.33 7.66 -8.39
N ILE A 4 -3.31 7.81 -9.24
CA ILE A 4 -2.13 8.65 -8.94
C ILE A 4 -2.56 10.10 -8.78
N VAL A 5 -3.40 10.61 -9.69
CA VAL A 5 -3.93 11.98 -9.61
C VAL A 5 -4.78 12.17 -8.36
N ALA A 6 -5.61 11.19 -8.02
CA ALA A 6 -6.41 11.23 -6.80
C ALA A 6 -5.53 11.23 -5.54
N LEU A 7 -4.53 10.34 -5.45
CA LEU A 7 -3.57 10.30 -4.34
C LEU A 7 -2.83 11.63 -4.21
N GLN A 8 -2.36 12.22 -5.31
CA GLN A 8 -1.74 13.55 -5.32
C GLN A 8 -2.68 14.63 -4.80
N ALA A 9 -3.94 14.63 -5.23
CA ALA A 9 -4.95 15.59 -4.75
C ALA A 9 -5.29 15.39 -3.27
N LEU A 10 -5.19 14.16 -2.76
CA LEU A 10 -5.48 13.81 -1.36
C LEU A 10 -4.29 14.06 -0.41
N TYR A 11 -3.07 14.31 -0.93
CA TYR A 11 -1.89 14.54 -0.10
C TYR A 11 -2.10 15.54 1.06
N PRO A 12 -2.74 16.71 0.86
CA PRO A 12 -2.95 17.67 1.96
C PRO A 12 -3.77 17.10 3.13
N ARG A 13 -4.65 16.13 2.88
CA ARG A 13 -5.50 15.50 3.89
C ARG A 13 -4.75 14.51 4.79
N PHE A 14 -3.76 13.82 4.21
CA PHE A 14 -2.95 12.82 4.89
C PHE A 14 -1.66 13.39 5.46
N ARG A 15 -1.33 14.64 5.16
CA ARG A 15 -0.17 15.34 5.72
C ARG A 15 -0.27 15.56 7.23
N ASN A 16 0.80 15.29 7.97
CA ASN A 16 0.90 15.60 9.41
C ASN A 16 1.88 16.77 9.65
N MET A 17 1.36 18.02 9.56
CA MET A 17 2.17 19.25 9.67
C MET A 17 3.06 19.34 10.92
N PRO A 18 2.57 19.01 12.14
CA PRO A 18 3.43 18.93 13.32
C PRO A 18 4.63 17.99 13.15
N LEU A 19 4.44 16.81 12.55
CA LEU A 19 5.52 15.85 12.31
C LEU A 19 6.46 16.27 11.18
N GLN A 20 5.96 16.90 10.12
CA GLN A 20 6.78 17.43 9.02
C GLN A 20 7.76 18.52 9.45
N ARG A 21 7.39 19.32 10.46
CA ARG A 21 8.25 20.38 11.00
C ARG A 21 9.37 19.84 11.90
N LYS A 22 9.28 18.59 12.32
CA LYS A 22 10.34 17.93 13.10
C LYS A 22 11.45 17.43 12.16
N PRO A 23 12.71 17.35 12.63
CA PRO A 23 13.79 16.79 11.83
C PRO A 23 13.44 15.38 11.32
N PRO A 24 13.77 15.06 10.05
CA PRO A 24 13.58 13.72 9.52
C PRO A 24 14.44 12.73 10.30
N ILE A 25 14.07 11.46 10.23
CA ILE A 25 14.65 10.40 11.03
C ILE A 25 15.09 9.27 10.13
N PHE A 26 16.10 8.52 10.56
CA PHE A 26 16.53 7.32 9.87
C PHE A 26 15.45 6.24 10.01
N GLN A 27 15.05 5.64 8.89
CA GLN A 27 13.98 4.64 8.80
C GLN A 27 14.46 3.45 7.97
N PHE A 28 14.18 2.24 8.45
CA PHE A 28 14.34 1.01 7.67
C PHE A 28 13.10 0.84 6.78
N THR A 29 13.22 1.16 5.50
CA THR A 29 12.03 1.17 4.62
C THR A 29 11.65 -0.20 4.11
N ASP A 30 12.58 -1.15 4.14
CA ASP A 30 12.34 -2.56 3.81
C ASP A 30 12.48 -3.43 5.06
N LEU A 31 11.72 -3.09 6.10
CA LEU A 31 11.71 -3.85 7.34
C LEU A 31 10.76 -5.04 7.18
N HIS A 32 11.29 -6.25 7.10
CA HIS A 32 10.57 -7.52 6.93
C HIS A 32 11.09 -8.58 7.92
N GLU A 33 10.30 -9.60 8.26
CA GLU A 33 10.72 -10.64 9.20
C GLU A 33 11.97 -11.42 8.74
N SER A 34 12.21 -11.52 7.43
CA SER A 34 13.38 -12.19 6.84
C SER A 34 14.68 -11.43 7.09
N ASN A 35 14.61 -10.15 7.49
CA ASN A 35 15.76 -9.32 7.78
C ASN A 35 16.25 -9.45 9.23
N PHE A 36 15.60 -10.26 10.06
CA PHE A 36 15.97 -10.49 11.45
C PHE A 36 16.55 -11.88 11.68
N PHE A 37 17.67 -11.93 12.41
CA PHE A 37 18.16 -13.17 13.01
C PHE A 37 17.71 -13.28 14.45
N VAL A 38 17.26 -14.47 14.86
CA VAL A 38 16.82 -14.74 16.23
C VAL A 38 17.58 -15.91 16.85
N ASP A 39 17.73 -15.87 18.18
CA ASP A 39 18.24 -17.00 18.95
C ASP A 39 17.15 -18.06 19.23
N LYS A 40 17.50 -19.11 19.99
CA LYS A 40 16.55 -20.18 20.38
C LYS A 40 15.39 -19.71 21.26
N LYS A 41 15.46 -18.49 21.79
CA LYS A 41 14.44 -17.86 22.64
C LYS A 41 13.69 -16.74 21.91
N TYR A 42 13.88 -16.61 20.60
CA TYR A 42 13.32 -15.55 19.75
C TYR A 42 13.81 -14.13 20.07
N ASN A 43 14.97 -13.99 20.74
CA ASN A 43 15.58 -12.67 20.88
C ASN A 43 16.23 -12.26 19.56
N ILE A 44 16.03 -11.01 19.12
CA ILE A 44 16.69 -10.45 17.94
C ILE A 44 18.20 -10.37 18.23
N THR A 45 19.00 -11.05 17.41
CA THR A 45 20.47 -11.12 17.51
C THR A 45 21.18 -10.35 16.41
N GLY A 46 20.48 -10.00 15.35
CA GLY A 46 21.03 -9.24 14.24
C GLY A 46 19.95 -8.77 13.28
N ILE A 47 20.25 -7.69 12.57
CA ILE A 47 19.46 -7.13 11.48
C ILE A 47 20.35 -7.12 10.24
N VAL A 48 19.84 -7.61 9.12
CA VAL A 48 20.51 -7.59 7.81
C VAL A 48 19.75 -6.72 6.81
N ASP A 49 20.28 -6.63 5.60
CA ASP A 49 19.63 -5.97 4.46
C ASP A 49 19.25 -4.50 4.72
N ILE A 50 20.20 -3.75 5.29
CA ILE A 50 20.01 -2.34 5.65
C ILE A 50 20.17 -1.37 4.46
N GLU A 51 20.34 -1.87 3.24
CA GLU A 51 20.63 -1.04 2.06
C GLU A 51 19.46 -0.12 1.67
N TRP A 52 18.23 -0.50 2.04
CA TRP A 52 17.01 0.28 1.85
C TRP A 52 16.68 1.21 3.03
N SER A 53 17.67 1.53 3.86
CA SER A 53 17.50 2.50 4.94
C SER A 53 17.67 3.93 4.43
N CYS A 54 16.80 4.84 4.86
CA CYS A 54 16.89 6.23 4.42
C CYS A 54 16.37 7.22 5.48
N VAL A 55 16.74 8.49 5.32
CA VAL A 55 16.28 9.57 6.20
C VAL A 55 14.98 10.15 5.62
N LEU A 56 13.86 9.91 6.31
CA LEU A 56 12.53 10.31 5.86
C LEU A 56 11.82 11.19 6.89
N PRO A 57 10.84 12.02 6.45
CA PRO A 57 9.94 12.73 7.35
C PRO A 57 9.31 11.80 8.38
N ARG A 58 9.16 12.28 9.63
CA ARG A 58 8.56 11.48 10.72
C ARG A 58 7.13 11.05 10.44
N GLU A 59 6.41 11.81 9.61
CA GLU A 59 5.06 11.44 9.21
C GLU A 59 5.00 10.16 8.36
N MET A 60 6.12 9.69 7.80
CA MET A 60 6.16 8.46 7.02
C MET A 60 6.26 7.20 7.90
N GLN A 61 6.26 7.37 9.23
CA GLN A 61 6.23 6.26 10.18
C GLN A 61 4.84 5.62 10.23
N HIS A 62 4.83 4.30 10.17
CA HIS A 62 3.68 3.45 10.45
C HIS A 62 4.21 2.09 10.93
N PRO A 63 3.40 1.29 11.65
CA PRO A 63 3.80 -0.07 12.01
C PRO A 63 4.04 -0.94 10.76
N PRO A 64 4.94 -1.93 10.83
CA PRO A 64 5.14 -2.87 9.74
C PRO A 64 3.89 -3.71 9.46
N PHE A 65 3.52 -3.91 8.20
CA PHE A 65 2.29 -4.63 7.84
C PHE A 65 2.31 -6.12 8.20
N TRP A 66 3.49 -6.72 8.28
CA TRP A 66 3.67 -8.12 8.65
C TRP A 66 3.54 -8.41 10.16
N LEU A 67 3.24 -7.41 11.00
CA LEU A 67 3.14 -7.61 12.46
C LEU A 67 2.17 -8.71 12.88
N SER A 68 1.08 -8.91 12.14
CA SER A 68 0.11 -9.99 12.40
C SER A 68 0.46 -11.31 11.71
N GLY A 69 1.60 -11.40 11.02
CA GLY A 69 1.99 -12.57 10.21
C GLY A 69 1.30 -12.65 8.85
N HIS A 70 0.58 -11.60 8.45
CA HIS A 70 -0.07 -11.47 7.15
C HIS A 70 0.73 -10.52 6.27
N GLU A 71 0.89 -10.85 4.99
CA GLU A 71 1.49 -9.90 4.05
C GLU A 71 0.51 -8.75 3.78
N LEU A 72 1.01 -7.65 3.24
CA LEU A 72 0.18 -6.50 2.90
C LEU A 72 -0.96 -6.84 1.93
N ASP A 73 -0.71 -7.77 1.00
CA ASP A 73 -1.71 -8.24 0.04
C ASP A 73 -2.83 -9.05 0.72
N ASP A 74 -2.57 -9.65 1.90
CA ASP A 74 -3.56 -10.40 2.68
C ASP A 74 -4.47 -9.49 3.53
N LEU A 75 -4.10 -8.21 3.69
CA LEU A 75 -4.84 -7.22 4.46
C LEU A 75 -5.83 -6.41 3.60
N ASP A 76 -5.81 -6.60 2.28
CA ASP A 76 -6.58 -5.81 1.31
C ASP A 76 -7.38 -6.71 0.37
N GLY A 77 -8.66 -6.38 0.16
CA GLY A 77 -9.57 -7.17 -0.67
C GLY A 77 -10.85 -7.62 0.05
N GLU A 78 -11.68 -8.36 -0.68
CA GLU A 78 -12.93 -8.89 -0.17
C GLU A 78 -12.66 -10.01 0.85
N GLY A 79 -13.33 -9.98 2.00
CA GLY A 79 -13.18 -11.01 3.04
C GLY A 79 -11.95 -10.88 3.96
N THR A 80 -11.07 -9.89 3.75
CA THR A 80 -9.83 -9.72 4.55
C THR A 80 -10.03 -9.00 5.90
N ARG A 81 -11.29 -8.82 6.32
CA ARG A 81 -11.65 -8.09 7.54
C ARG A 81 -11.05 -8.70 8.80
N GLU A 82 -10.97 -10.03 8.87
CA GLU A 82 -10.37 -10.73 10.00
C GLU A 82 -8.87 -10.45 10.09
N ASN A 83 -8.15 -10.54 8.96
CA ASN A 83 -6.73 -10.21 8.89
C ASN A 83 -6.46 -8.74 9.24
N GLU A 84 -7.30 -7.79 8.79
CA GLU A 84 -7.18 -6.38 9.18
C GLU A 84 -7.38 -6.18 10.69
N GLN A 85 -8.33 -6.90 11.30
CA GLN A 85 -8.53 -6.85 12.76
C GLN A 85 -7.37 -7.45 13.54
N GLU A 86 -6.76 -8.52 13.03
CA GLU A 86 -5.53 -9.09 13.60
C GLU A 86 -4.37 -8.11 13.50
N PHE A 87 -4.20 -7.47 12.36
CA PHE A 87 -3.21 -6.41 12.16
C PHE A 87 -3.42 -5.23 13.12
N GLU A 88 -4.66 -4.76 13.29
CA GLU A 88 -4.97 -3.67 14.23
C GLU A 88 -4.64 -4.06 15.68
N ARG A 89 -4.94 -5.31 16.09
CA ARG A 89 -4.56 -5.83 17.41
C ARG A 89 -3.05 -5.92 17.60
N ALA A 90 -2.34 -6.46 16.61
CA ALA A 90 -0.87 -6.57 16.64
C ALA A 90 -0.20 -5.19 16.68
N CYS A 91 -0.75 -4.21 15.97
CA CYS A 91 -0.30 -2.83 16.04
C CYS A 91 -0.45 -2.24 17.44
N GLU A 92 -1.59 -2.46 18.10
CA GLU A 92 -1.82 -1.95 19.45
C GLU A 92 -0.84 -2.56 20.46
N GLU A 93 -0.65 -3.88 20.42
CA GLU A 93 0.32 -4.57 21.27
C GLU A 93 1.75 -4.05 21.04
N PHE A 94 2.16 -3.97 19.77
CA PHE A 94 3.47 -3.45 19.39
C PHE A 94 3.70 -2.03 19.91
N LEU A 95 2.71 -1.14 19.76
CA LEU A 95 2.83 0.25 20.19
C LEU A 95 2.81 0.38 21.70
N GLN A 96 2.03 -0.45 22.41
CA GLN A 96 2.07 -0.50 23.87
C GLN A 96 3.46 -0.88 24.39
N ILE A 97 4.06 -1.94 23.84
CA ILE A 97 5.42 -2.38 24.23
C ILE A 97 6.44 -1.27 23.95
N LEU A 98 6.36 -0.63 22.77
CA LEU A 98 7.28 0.45 22.38
C LEU A 98 7.13 1.70 23.27
N GLU A 99 5.96 1.93 23.84
CA GLU A 99 5.68 3.02 24.78
C GLU A 99 6.14 2.70 26.21
N GLU A 100 6.09 1.43 26.61
CA GLU A 100 6.59 0.98 27.91
C GLU A 100 8.13 0.97 27.96
N ASP A 101 8.80 0.73 26.83
CA ASP A 101 10.27 0.76 26.68
C ASP A 101 10.84 2.20 26.61
N ASN A 102 10.43 3.05 27.56
CA ASN A 102 10.85 4.44 27.68
C ASN A 102 12.03 4.65 28.65
N GLU A 103 12.49 3.59 29.32
CA GLU A 103 13.52 3.66 30.35
C GLU A 103 14.87 3.14 29.83
N GLY A 104 15.75 4.04 29.37
CA GLY A 104 17.16 3.65 29.29
C GLY A 104 18.11 4.55 28.52
N GLU A 105 17.73 5.07 27.35
CA GLU A 105 18.73 5.57 26.41
C GLU A 105 18.61 7.05 26.05
N LYS A 106 19.76 7.74 26.09
CA LYS A 106 19.95 9.15 25.73
C LYS A 106 19.99 9.37 24.21
N PHE A 107 19.02 8.84 23.48
CA PHE A 107 18.87 9.18 22.07
C PHE A 107 18.09 10.48 21.91
N SER A 108 18.42 11.25 20.86
CA SER A 108 17.71 12.52 20.56
C SER A 108 16.25 12.32 20.14
N ILE A 109 15.85 11.07 19.84
CA ILE A 109 14.48 10.67 19.49
C ILE A 109 14.15 9.49 20.39
N ARG A 110 13.04 9.59 21.12
CA ARG A 110 12.63 8.56 22.07
C ARG A 110 11.74 7.51 21.39
N PRO A 111 11.73 6.25 21.85
CA PRO A 111 10.75 5.24 21.41
C PRO A 111 9.31 5.77 21.41
N LEU A 112 8.93 6.53 22.43
CA LEU A 112 7.64 7.22 22.50
C LEU A 112 7.35 8.16 21.31
N ASP A 113 8.36 8.86 20.77
CA ASP A 113 8.16 9.72 19.59
C ASP A 113 7.82 8.90 18.34
N TYR A 114 8.37 7.68 18.22
CA TYR A 114 8.05 6.74 17.14
C TYR A 114 6.65 6.18 17.33
N ALA A 115 6.34 5.67 18.52
CA ALA A 115 5.04 5.12 18.85
C ALA A 115 3.91 6.13 18.60
N GLN A 116 4.08 7.38 19.06
CA GLN A 116 3.09 8.43 18.84
C GLN A 116 2.89 8.75 17.35
N ALA A 117 3.98 8.79 16.55
CA ALA A 117 3.88 9.03 15.12
C ALA A 117 3.13 7.89 14.40
N MET A 118 3.38 6.65 14.81
CA MET A 118 2.69 5.47 14.30
C MET A 118 1.21 5.43 14.72
N ARG A 119 0.89 5.76 15.98
CA ARG A 119 -0.50 5.90 16.46
C ARG A 119 -1.26 6.96 15.67
N ASP A 120 -0.67 8.14 15.48
CA ASP A 120 -1.24 9.21 14.66
C ASP A 120 -1.54 8.70 13.22
N SER A 121 -0.62 7.92 12.66
CA SER A 121 -0.74 7.34 11.32
C SER A 121 -1.87 6.29 11.23
N LEU A 122 -2.03 5.45 12.26
CA LEU A 122 -3.14 4.49 12.36
C LEU A 122 -4.49 5.18 12.51
N GLN A 123 -4.61 6.12 13.45
CA GLN A 123 -5.85 6.86 13.73
C GLN A 123 -6.37 7.62 12.52
N ARG A 124 -5.47 8.16 11.70
CA ARG A 124 -5.82 8.89 10.46
C ARG A 124 -5.96 7.98 9.25
N LYS A 125 -5.77 6.66 9.42
CA LYS A 125 -5.66 5.69 8.31
C LYS A 125 -4.61 6.14 7.27
N GLN A 126 -3.59 6.87 7.71
CA GLN A 126 -2.52 7.45 6.89
C GLN A 126 -1.54 6.39 6.39
N HIS A 127 -1.31 5.32 7.16
CA HIS A 127 -0.50 4.18 6.75
C HIS A 127 -0.95 3.61 5.40
N TRP A 128 -2.26 3.45 5.15
CA TRP A 128 -2.77 3.03 3.84
C TRP A 128 -2.38 3.99 2.71
N TYR A 129 -2.52 5.29 2.96
CA TYR A 129 -2.14 6.32 1.98
C TYR A 129 -0.63 6.31 1.68
N LEU A 130 0.21 6.28 2.71
CA LEU A 130 1.67 6.29 2.55
C LEU A 130 2.14 5.07 1.76
N THR A 131 1.57 3.90 2.07
CA THR A 131 1.86 2.65 1.38
C THR A 131 1.40 2.65 -0.06
N ALA A 132 0.20 3.18 -0.35
CA ALA A 132 -0.30 3.34 -1.71
C ALA A 132 0.59 4.26 -2.56
N VAL A 133 1.16 5.31 -1.95
CA VAL A 133 2.10 6.20 -2.65
C VAL A 133 3.48 5.54 -2.84
N LYS A 134 3.92 4.73 -1.87
CA LYS A 134 5.24 4.07 -1.89
C LYS A 134 5.30 2.87 -2.84
N ILE A 135 4.22 2.12 -2.96
CA ILE A 135 4.18 0.84 -3.70
C ILE A 135 3.17 0.95 -4.85
N PRO A 136 3.60 1.34 -6.07
CA PRO A 136 2.71 1.56 -7.20
C PRO A 136 1.85 0.36 -7.58
N ARG A 137 2.36 -0.87 -7.34
CA ARG A 137 1.68 -2.14 -7.66
C ARG A 137 0.31 -2.24 -6.99
N ILE A 138 0.20 -1.82 -5.73
CA ILE A 138 -0.99 -1.99 -4.88
C ILE A 138 -1.76 -0.68 -4.69
N ALA A 139 -1.25 0.42 -5.26
CA ALA A 139 -1.82 1.76 -5.10
C ALA A 139 -3.30 1.82 -5.50
N TYR A 140 -3.68 1.11 -6.57
CA TYR A 140 -5.06 1.04 -7.03
C TYR A 140 -5.97 0.35 -6.01
N THR A 141 -5.57 -0.84 -5.55
CA THR A 141 -6.38 -1.66 -4.63
C THR A 141 -6.56 -0.96 -3.29
N LEU A 142 -5.47 -0.45 -2.69
CA LEU A 142 -5.52 0.34 -1.47
C LEU A 142 -6.36 1.62 -1.63
N PHE A 143 -6.28 2.27 -2.80
CA PHE A 143 -7.10 3.44 -3.04
C PHE A 143 -8.60 3.10 -3.00
N ILE A 144 -9.03 2.07 -3.73
CA ILE A 144 -10.45 1.70 -3.82
C ILE A 144 -10.96 1.15 -2.48
N ASN A 145 -10.19 0.30 -1.81
CA ASN A 145 -10.67 -0.45 -0.64
C ASN A 145 -10.44 0.27 0.69
N LYS A 146 -9.39 1.09 0.81
CA LYS A 146 -8.97 1.66 2.11
C LYS A 146 -9.02 3.18 2.15
N ILE A 147 -8.82 3.88 1.03
CA ILE A 147 -8.72 5.35 0.99
C ILE A 147 -10.03 6.00 0.53
N GLN A 148 -10.58 5.58 -0.61
CA GLN A 148 -11.82 6.09 -1.18
C GLN A 148 -13.02 6.00 -0.22
N PRO A 149 -13.21 4.91 0.55
CA PRO A 149 -14.33 4.78 1.48
C PRO A 149 -14.31 5.82 2.60
N LEU A 150 -13.12 6.37 2.94
CA LEU A 150 -12.98 7.44 3.94
C LEU A 150 -13.64 8.76 3.50
N PHE A 151 -13.89 8.93 2.21
CA PHE A 151 -14.49 10.15 1.64
C PHE A 151 -15.87 9.90 1.03
N ALA A 152 -16.04 8.74 0.39
CA ALA A 152 -17.26 8.39 -0.32
C ALA A 152 -17.47 6.87 -0.30
N LEU A 153 -17.97 6.35 0.82
CA LEU A 153 -18.29 4.93 1.00
C LEU A 153 -19.22 4.39 -0.09
N ALA A 154 -20.17 5.19 -0.56
CA ALA A 154 -21.06 4.82 -1.65
C ALA A 154 -20.34 4.59 -2.99
N HIS A 155 -19.10 5.05 -3.16
CA HIS A 155 -18.30 4.78 -4.36
C HIS A 155 -17.50 3.47 -4.29
N SER A 156 -17.54 2.76 -3.15
CA SER A 156 -16.86 1.48 -2.93
C SER A 156 -17.82 0.28 -2.85
N GLU A 157 -19.12 0.49 -3.02
CA GLU A 157 -20.12 -0.58 -3.09
C GLU A 157 -20.06 -1.29 -4.46
N GLU A 158 -20.39 -2.58 -4.53
CA GLU A 158 -20.19 -3.46 -5.71
C GLU A 158 -20.79 -2.94 -7.02
N GLU A 159 -21.82 -2.10 -6.96
CA GLU A 159 -22.44 -1.48 -8.13
C GLU A 159 -21.78 -0.14 -8.54
N ALA A 160 -20.94 0.42 -7.68
CA ALA A 160 -20.45 1.78 -7.80
C ALA A 160 -19.07 1.85 -8.49
N GLY A 161 -19.01 1.44 -9.75
CA GLY A 161 -17.92 1.81 -10.68
C GLY A 161 -17.86 3.30 -11.01
N ILE A 162 -18.56 4.15 -10.25
CA ILE A 162 -18.80 5.58 -10.53
C ILE A 162 -17.49 6.35 -10.66
N PHE A 163 -16.52 6.10 -9.78
CA PHE A 163 -15.22 6.78 -9.86
C PHE A 163 -14.49 6.41 -11.15
N GLN A 164 -14.45 5.12 -11.49
CA GLN A 164 -13.83 4.62 -12.71
C GLN A 164 -14.56 5.19 -13.94
N ASP A 165 -15.89 5.18 -13.96
CA ASP A 165 -16.71 5.68 -15.06
C ASP A 165 -16.52 7.17 -15.31
N VAL A 166 -16.42 7.96 -14.23
CA VAL A 166 -16.19 9.40 -14.32
C VAL A 166 -14.76 9.67 -14.77
N VAL A 167 -13.75 9.10 -14.10
CA VAL A 167 -12.35 9.45 -14.32
C VAL A 167 -11.80 8.84 -15.61
N ALA A 168 -12.30 7.68 -16.05
CA ALA A 168 -11.89 7.07 -17.32
C ALA A 168 -12.11 8.02 -18.51
N ARG A 169 -13.19 8.81 -18.51
CA ARG A 169 -13.50 9.79 -19.57
C ARG A 169 -12.45 10.89 -19.71
N TYR A 170 -11.68 11.16 -18.65
CA TYR A 170 -10.60 12.15 -18.65
C TYR A 170 -9.24 11.56 -19.07
N TRP A 171 -9.17 10.27 -19.43
CA TRP A 171 -7.93 9.65 -19.89
C TRP A 171 -7.39 10.30 -21.17
N ARG A 172 -8.28 10.58 -22.14
CA ARG A 172 -8.00 11.43 -23.30
C ARG A 172 -9.26 12.08 -23.87
N VAL A 173 -9.06 13.08 -24.74
CA VAL A 173 -10.12 13.59 -25.61
C VAL A 173 -10.63 12.46 -26.50
N ASP A 174 -11.96 12.27 -26.52
CA ASP A 174 -12.64 11.16 -27.19
C ASP A 174 -12.19 9.77 -26.70
N THR A 175 -12.23 9.56 -25.38
CA THR A 175 -11.90 8.26 -24.78
C THR A 175 -12.78 7.13 -25.34
N ILE A 176 -14.08 7.36 -25.54
CA ILE A 176 -14.99 6.32 -26.05
C ILE A 176 -14.63 5.92 -27.49
N GLY A 177 -14.41 6.88 -28.38
CA GLY A 177 -13.97 6.59 -29.74
C GLY A 177 -12.64 5.84 -29.78
N PHE A 178 -11.71 6.21 -28.89
CA PHE A 178 -10.43 5.50 -28.75
C PHE A 178 -10.59 4.06 -28.26
N VAL A 179 -11.44 3.81 -27.26
CA VAL A 179 -11.70 2.45 -26.75
C VAL A 179 -12.33 1.58 -27.83
N GLU A 180 -13.33 2.10 -28.54
CA GLU A 180 -13.97 1.38 -29.63
C GLU A 180 -13.00 1.09 -30.78
N GLN A 181 -12.12 2.04 -31.11
CA GLN A 181 -11.04 1.80 -32.08
C GLN A 181 -10.10 0.68 -31.60
N LYS A 182 -9.69 0.68 -30.32
CA LYS A 182 -8.83 -0.38 -29.76
C LYS A 182 -9.50 -1.76 -29.76
N ARG A 183 -10.83 -1.82 -29.56
CA ARG A 183 -11.59 -3.07 -29.69
C ARG A 183 -11.57 -3.61 -31.12
N ARG A 184 -11.65 -2.73 -32.13
CA ARG A 184 -11.52 -3.12 -33.54
C ARG A 184 -10.11 -3.57 -33.87
N ASP A 185 -9.09 -2.78 -33.48
CA ASP A 185 -7.67 -3.14 -33.64
C ASP A 185 -7.37 -4.54 -33.07
N TRP A 186 -7.93 -4.85 -31.90
CA TRP A 186 -7.78 -6.15 -31.24
C TRP A 186 -8.45 -7.29 -32.00
N SER A 187 -9.67 -7.07 -32.49
CA SER A 187 -10.38 -8.05 -33.32
C SER A 187 -9.62 -8.35 -34.61
N ASP A 188 -9.08 -7.32 -35.26
CA ASP A 188 -8.27 -7.44 -36.47
C ASP A 188 -6.96 -8.19 -36.19
N TYR A 189 -6.26 -7.83 -35.10
CA TYR A 189 -5.05 -8.53 -34.65
C TYR A 189 -5.31 -10.02 -34.38
N LEU A 190 -6.39 -10.36 -33.66
CA LEU A 190 -6.74 -11.76 -33.39
C LEU A 190 -7.07 -12.54 -34.66
N SER A 191 -7.72 -11.89 -35.64
CA SER A 191 -8.04 -12.50 -36.92
C SER A 191 -6.77 -12.79 -37.74
N GLN A 192 -5.83 -11.85 -37.78
CA GLN A 192 -4.52 -12.03 -38.40
C GLN A 192 -3.73 -13.14 -37.70
N LEU A 193 -3.68 -13.16 -36.37
CA LEU A 193 -2.95 -14.16 -35.61
C LEU A 193 -3.49 -15.58 -35.85
N ARG A 194 -4.82 -15.73 -35.94
CA ARG A 194 -5.46 -17.01 -36.30
C ARG A 194 -5.16 -17.44 -37.74
N SER A 195 -5.08 -16.48 -38.68
CA SER A 195 -4.73 -16.78 -40.08
C SER A 195 -3.26 -17.21 -40.25
N MET A 196 -2.38 -16.86 -39.30
CA MET A 196 -0.98 -17.27 -39.27
C MET A 196 -0.76 -18.66 -38.64
N GLN A 197 -1.70 -19.14 -37.81
CA GLN A 197 -1.70 -20.52 -37.34
C GLN A 197 -2.24 -21.43 -38.45
N GLY A 198 -1.34 -21.92 -39.31
CA GLY A 198 -1.64 -22.97 -40.30
C GLY A 198 -2.11 -24.29 -39.65
N PRO A 199 -2.67 -25.23 -40.43
CA PRO A 199 -3.25 -26.47 -39.91
C PRO A 199 -2.23 -27.25 -39.08
N SER A 200 -2.67 -27.71 -37.91
CA SER A 200 -1.93 -28.67 -37.08
C SER A 200 -1.41 -29.80 -37.96
N ILE A 201 -0.10 -30.00 -37.95
CA ILE A 201 0.54 -31.16 -38.54
C ILE A 201 -0.07 -32.37 -37.84
N SER A 202 -0.91 -33.12 -38.57
CA SER A 202 -1.40 -34.43 -38.17
C SER A 202 -0.18 -35.34 -38.07
N ILE A 203 0.29 -35.58 -36.85
CA ILE A 203 1.29 -36.61 -36.57
C ILE A 203 0.56 -37.95 -36.79
N PRO A 204 0.98 -38.79 -37.75
CA PRO A 204 0.40 -40.11 -37.92
C PRO A 204 0.76 -40.96 -36.71
N VAL A 205 -0.24 -41.70 -36.22
CA VAL A 205 -0.14 -42.69 -35.13
C VAL A 205 0.89 -43.77 -35.44
#